data_AF-A0A914L1K7-F1
#
_entry.id   AF-A0A914L1K7-F1
#
_cell.length_a   1.000
_cell.length_b   1.000
_cell.length_c   1.000
_cell.angle_alpha   90.00
_cell.angle_beta   90.00
_cell.angle_gamma   90.00
#
_symmetry.space_group_name_H-M   'P 1'
#
loop_
_entity.id
_entity.type
_entity.pdbx_description
1 polymer ?
#
loop_
_entity_poly.entity_id
_entity_poly.type
_entity_poly.pdbx_seq_one_letter_code
_entity_poly.pdbx_strand_id
1 'polypeptide(L)'
;MDMFKHETFTDCVIEIGDEKINAHRSVLAQNSKVFYKMLEQEGMIEAQNGEIKIVDCSFECFRAMIEYFYSGEIDKIILKNSVIELFGIAHKYEVLNLMGICERFMISNIGN
;
A
#
# COMPACT_ATOMS: atom_id res chain seq x y z
N MET A 1 -10.42 -7.28 -8.22
CA MET A 1 -10.95 -6.16 -7.40
C MET A 1 -12.05 -6.60 -6.43
N ASP A 2 -12.95 -7.51 -6.80
CA ASP A 2 -14.13 -7.84 -5.98
C ASP A 2 -13.80 -8.27 -4.55
N MET A 3 -12.76 -9.08 -4.34
CA MET A 3 -12.36 -9.50 -2.99
C MET A 3 -11.93 -8.34 -2.09
N PHE A 4 -11.27 -7.33 -2.64
CA PHE A 4 -10.87 -6.14 -1.87
C PHE A 4 -12.06 -5.22 -1.62
N LYS A 5 -12.89 -4.97 -2.65
CA LYS A 5 -14.05 -4.08 -2.56
C LYS A 5 -15.14 -4.59 -1.61
N HIS A 6 -15.31 -5.91 -1.54
CA HIS A 6 -16.32 -6.55 -0.70
C HIS A 6 -15.73 -7.14 0.58
N GLU A 7 -14.43 -6.97 0.82
CA GLU A 7 -13.73 -7.45 2.02
C GLU A 7 -13.94 -8.95 2.29
N THR A 8 -14.12 -9.75 1.23
CA THR A 8 -14.36 -11.18 1.37
C THR A 8 -13.04 -11.91 1.59
N PHE A 9 -12.97 -12.76 2.62
CA PHE A 9 -11.81 -13.58 2.97
C PHE A 9 -10.56 -12.80 3.40
N THR A 10 -10.72 -11.54 3.83
CA THR A 10 -9.62 -10.75 4.39
C THR A 10 -9.15 -11.37 5.71
N ASP A 11 -7.83 -11.41 5.88
CA ASP A 11 -7.13 -12.00 7.04
C ASP A 11 -6.11 -11.01 7.65
N CYS A 12 -6.19 -9.74 7.26
CA CYS A 12 -5.38 -8.65 7.78
C CYS A 12 -6.18 -7.35 7.83
N VAL A 13 -5.98 -6.59 8.90
CA VAL A 13 -6.50 -5.25 9.12
C VAL A 13 -5.32 -4.30 9.23
N ILE A 14 -5.31 -3.27 8.38
CA ILE A 14 -4.31 -2.20 8.42
C ILE A 14 -4.98 -0.96 9.02
N GLU A 15 -4.45 -0.47 10.13
CA GLU A 15 -4.95 0.72 10.84
C GLU A 15 -4.09 1.94 10.52
N ILE A 16 -4.74 3.04 10.14
CA ILE A 16 -4.09 4.32 9.79
C ILE A 16 -4.89 5.43 10.47
N GLY A 17 -4.39 5.92 11.60
CA GLY A 17 -5.17 6.79 12.49
C GLY A 17 -6.44 6.07 12.97
N ASP A 18 -7.60 6.68 12.74
CA ASP A 18 -8.91 6.11 13.09
C ASP A 18 -9.53 5.27 11.95
N GLU A 19 -8.87 5.21 10.78
CA GLU A 19 -9.35 4.49 9.61
C GLU A 19 -8.72 3.10 9.48
N LYS A 20 -9.43 2.19 8.80
CA LYS A 20 -9.02 0.79 8.64
C LYS A 20 -9.16 0.32 7.19
N ILE A 21 -8.27 -0.59 6.80
CA ILE A 21 -8.29 -1.27 5.51
C ILE A 21 -8.25 -2.78 5.76
N ASN A 22 -9.30 -3.49 5.35
CA ASN A 22 -9.29 -4.96 5.33
C ASN A 22 -8.57 -5.45 4.07
N ALA A 23 -7.61 -6.36 4.22
CA ALA A 23 -6.75 -6.83 3.15
C ALA A 23 -6.38 -8.32 3.32
N HIS A 24 -5.65 -8.83 2.33
CA HIS A 24 -5.17 -10.21 2.29
C HIS A 24 -3.66 -10.23 2.49
N ARG A 25 -3.19 -10.95 3.51
CA ARG A 25 -1.75 -11.11 3.83
C ARG A 25 -0.95 -11.58 2.62
N SER A 26 -1.50 -12.53 1.86
CA SER A 26 -0.86 -13.08 0.65
C SER A 26 -0.64 -12.02 -0.42
N VAL A 27 -1.61 -11.13 -0.64
CA VAL A 27 -1.52 -10.04 -1.62
C VAL A 27 -0.50 -8.99 -1.16
N LEU A 28 -0.52 -8.63 0.12
CA LEU A 28 0.46 -7.71 0.72
C LEU A 28 1.89 -8.26 0.56
N ALA A 29 2.11 -9.51 0.97
CA ALA A 29 3.41 -10.18 0.93
C ALA A 29 3.92 -10.38 -0.50
N GLN A 30 3.05 -10.65 -1.47
CA GLN A 30 3.44 -10.78 -2.87
C GLN A 30 3.96 -9.46 -3.46
N ASN A 31 3.36 -8.33 -3.07
CA ASN A 31 3.62 -7.03 -3.71
C ASN A 31 4.62 -6.14 -2.97
N SER A 32 5.03 -6.53 -1.76
CA SER A 32 5.98 -5.78 -0.94
C SER A 32 6.89 -6.72 -0.15
N LYS A 33 8.19 -6.56 -0.34
CA LYS A 33 9.20 -7.30 0.45
C LYS A 33 9.14 -6.97 1.94
N VAL A 34 8.72 -5.75 2.28
CA VAL A 34 8.56 -5.32 3.67
C VAL A 34 7.37 -6.02 4.31
N PHE A 35 6.22 -6.07 3.63
CA PHE A 35 5.08 -6.87 4.10
C PHE A 35 5.41 -8.36 4.14
N TYR A 36 6.13 -8.90 3.15
CA TYR A 36 6.56 -10.30 3.18
C TYR A 36 7.35 -10.61 4.46
N LYS A 37 8.40 -9.85 4.75
CA LYS A 37 9.22 -10.04 5.95
C LYS A 37 8.42 -9.84 7.23
N MET A 38 7.54 -8.83 7.25
CA MET A 38 6.68 -8.55 8.40
C MET A 38 5.72 -9.71 8.69
N LEU A 39 5.15 -10.33 7.65
CA LEU A 39 4.12 -11.36 7.78
C LEU A 39 4.67 -12.78 7.87
N GLU A 40 5.90 -13.03 7.40
CA GLU A 40 6.63 -14.30 7.51
C GLU A 40 7.17 -14.52 8.93
N GLN A 41 7.47 -13.46 9.67
CA GLN A 41 8.00 -13.58 11.04
C GLN A 41 6.91 -14.07 12.02
N GLU A 42 6.85 -15.38 12.22
CA GLU A 42 5.94 -16.08 13.16
C GLU A 42 6.03 -15.59 14.63
N GLY A 43 6.99 -14.72 14.97
CA GLY A 43 7.26 -14.23 16.32
C GLY A 43 6.79 -12.81 16.66
N MET A 44 6.30 -12.02 15.70
CA MET A 44 5.71 -10.69 15.99
C MET A 44 4.20 -10.80 16.16
N ILE A 45 3.66 -10.16 17.21
CA ILE A 45 2.24 -10.21 17.56
C ILE A 45 1.37 -9.67 16.41
N GLU A 46 1.88 -8.67 15.69
CA GLU A 46 1.28 -8.07 14.50
C GLU A 46 1.06 -9.11 13.40
N ALA A 47 2.04 -10.01 13.19
CA ALA A 47 1.95 -11.10 12.22
C ALA A 47 0.98 -12.20 12.66
N GLN A 48 0.77 -12.40 13.97
CA GLN A 48 -0.16 -13.41 14.48
C GLN A 48 -1.62 -12.93 14.46
N ASN A 49 -1.86 -11.67 14.81
CA ASN A 49 -3.22 -11.12 14.90
C ASN A 49 -3.72 -10.54 13.57
N GLY A 50 -2.83 -10.34 12.59
CA GLY A 50 -3.18 -9.73 11.31
C GLY A 50 -3.44 -8.23 11.42
N GLU A 51 -3.07 -7.58 12.52
CA GLU A 51 -3.25 -6.14 12.74
C GLU A 51 -1.94 -5.40 12.48
N ILE A 52 -1.95 -4.49 11.51
CA ILE A 52 -0.79 -3.69 11.12
C ILE A 52 -1.10 -2.22 11.36
N LYS A 53 -0.30 -1.53 12.17
CA LYS A 53 -0.46 -0.09 12.46
C LYS A 53 0.49 0.76 11.65
N ILE A 54 -0.05 1.75 10.93
CA ILE A 54 0.70 2.72 10.14
C ILE A 54 0.50 4.12 10.71
N VAL A 55 1.61 4.84 10.92
CA VAL A 55 1.59 6.16 11.58
C VAL A 55 2.15 7.30 10.73
N ASP A 56 2.77 7.00 9.58
CA ASP A 56 3.55 7.98 8.79
C ASP A 56 3.03 8.18 7.36
N CYS A 57 1.71 8.18 7.17
CA CYS A 57 1.10 8.51 5.88
C CYS A 57 -0.39 8.84 6.02
N SER A 58 -0.93 9.50 5.01
CA SER A 58 -2.37 9.65 4.80
C SER A 58 -3.02 8.29 4.48
N PHE A 59 -4.27 8.15 4.93
CA PHE A 59 -5.09 6.98 4.62
C PHE A 59 -5.29 6.83 3.11
N GLU A 60 -5.51 7.95 2.40
CA GLU A 60 -5.78 7.96 0.97
C GLU A 60 -4.60 7.46 0.14
N CYS A 61 -3.38 7.92 0.42
CA CYS A 61 -2.20 7.44 -0.30
C CYS A 61 -1.93 5.98 -0.03
N PHE A 62 -2.06 5.55 1.23
CA PHE A 62 -1.83 4.16 1.58
C PHE A 62 -2.87 3.24 0.97
N ARG A 63 -4.15 3.61 1.03
CA ARG A 63 -5.24 2.87 0.39
C ARG A 63 -5.02 2.79 -1.11
N ALA A 64 -4.58 3.85 -1.78
CA ALA A 64 -4.26 3.83 -3.19
C ALA A 64 -3.12 2.83 -3.53
N MET A 65 -2.11 2.71 -2.66
CA MET A 65 -1.08 1.67 -2.80
C MET A 65 -1.65 0.26 -2.62
N ILE A 66 -2.54 0.05 -1.65
CA ILE A 66 -3.18 -1.25 -1.46
C ILE A 66 -4.08 -1.60 -2.65
N GLU A 67 -4.89 -0.66 -3.14
CA GLU A 67 -5.71 -0.82 -4.34
C GLU A 67 -4.86 -1.19 -5.56
N TYR A 68 -3.69 -0.55 -5.72
CA TYR A 68 -2.71 -0.88 -6.75
C TYR A 68 -2.24 -2.33 -6.67
N PHE A 69 -2.11 -2.93 -5.47
CA PHE A 69 -1.76 -4.36 -5.35
C PHE A 69 -2.86 -5.29 -5.91
N TYR A 70 -4.12 -4.87 -5.89
CA TYR A 70 -5.24 -5.67 -6.41
C TYR A 70 -5.58 -5.41 -7.87
N SER A 71 -5.25 -4.22 -8.39
CA SER A 71 -5.66 -3.78 -9.73
C SER A 71 -4.49 -3.68 -10.72
N GLY A 72 -3.27 -3.47 -10.24
CA GLY A 72 -2.13 -3.05 -11.06
C GLY A 72 -2.23 -1.60 -11.57
N GLU A 73 -3.24 -0.85 -11.15
CA GLU A 73 -3.53 0.52 -11.60
C GLU A 73 -3.56 1.49 -10.41
N ILE A 74 -2.96 2.67 -10.58
CA ILE A 74 -2.98 3.74 -9.58
C ILE A 74 -4.01 4.81 -9.96
N ASP A 75 -4.76 5.31 -8.96
CA ASP A 75 -5.69 6.41 -9.17
C ASP A 75 -4.94 7.67 -9.67
N LYS A 76 -5.40 8.24 -10.78
CA LYS A 76 -4.73 9.37 -11.44
C LYS A 76 -4.85 10.68 -10.66
N ILE A 77 -5.92 10.86 -9.90
CA ILE A 77 -6.14 12.06 -9.08
C ILE A 77 -5.21 12.01 -7.87
N ILE A 78 -5.13 10.87 -7.20
CA ILE A 78 -4.20 10.63 -6.09
C ILE A 78 -2.75 10.74 -6.56
N LEU A 79 -2.41 10.12 -7.70
CA LEU A 79 -1.09 10.27 -8.31
C LEU A 79 -0.74 11.74 -8.56
N LYS A 80 -1.65 12.51 -9.15
CA LYS A 80 -1.41 13.93 -9.45
C LYS A 80 -1.22 14.78 -8.19
N ASN A 81 -2.06 14.57 -7.18
CA ASN A 81 -2.12 15.44 -6.01
C ASN A 81 -1.09 15.08 -4.94
N SER A 82 -0.66 13.81 -4.89
CA SER A 82 0.12 13.27 -3.78
C SER A 82 1.31 12.41 -4.23
N VAL A 83 1.87 12.65 -5.43
CA VAL A 83 2.98 11.83 -5.99
C VAL A 83 4.18 11.69 -5.04
N ILE A 84 4.53 12.74 -4.30
CA ILE A 84 5.68 12.74 -3.39
C ILE A 84 5.45 11.76 -2.24
N GLU A 85 4.25 11.77 -1.67
CA GLU A 85 3.87 10.89 -0.58
C GLU A 85 3.72 9.45 -1.07
N LEU A 86 3.07 9.25 -2.22
CA LEU A 86 2.98 7.94 -2.89
C LEU A 86 4.37 7.35 -3.17
N PHE A 87 5.31 8.15 -3.63
CA PHE A 87 6.69 7.72 -3.82
C PHE A 87 7.33 7.34 -2.48
N GLY A 88 7.13 8.15 -1.44
CA GLY A 88 7.63 7.88 -0.09
C GLY A 88 7.13 6.55 0.48
N ILE A 89 5.83 6.26 0.38
CA ILE A 89 5.28 4.97 0.82
C ILE A 89 5.73 3.82 -0.08
N ALA A 90 5.76 4.01 -1.41
CA ALA A 90 6.22 2.98 -2.33
C ALA A 90 7.68 2.60 -2.06
N HIS A 91 8.52 3.58 -1.75
CA HIS A 91 9.90 3.36 -1.32
C HIS A 91 9.96 2.65 0.05
N LYS A 92 9.20 3.12 1.05
CA LYS A 92 9.15 2.53 2.41
C LYS A 92 8.75 1.04 2.37
N TYR A 93 7.84 0.67 1.47
CA TYR A 93 7.35 -0.70 1.32
C TYR A 93 8.02 -1.47 0.16
N GLU A 94 9.07 -0.93 -0.44
CA GLU A 94 9.84 -1.55 -1.54
C GLU A 94 8.96 -1.98 -2.75
N VAL A 95 7.97 -1.16 -3.12
CA VAL A 95 7.07 -1.37 -4.27
C VAL A 95 7.65 -0.73 -5.53
N LEU A 96 8.65 -1.40 -6.13
CA LEU A 96 9.46 -0.87 -7.22
C LEU A 96 8.65 -0.34 -8.42
N ASN A 97 7.59 -1.04 -8.83
CA ASN A 97 6.78 -0.62 -9.98
C ASN A 97 6.04 0.69 -9.70
N LEU A 98 5.50 0.86 -8.49
CA LEU A 98 4.81 2.09 -8.07
C LEU A 98 5.80 3.25 -7.94
N MET A 99 7.01 3.00 -7.42
CA MET A 99 8.09 3.99 -7.42
C MET A 99 8.39 4.50 -8.83
N GLY A 100 8.58 3.59 -9.79
CA GLY A 100 8.84 3.97 -11.18
C GLY A 100 7.68 4.72 -11.84
N ILE A 101 6.42 4.45 -11.46
CA ILE A 101 5.27 5.25 -11.91
C ILE A 101 5.37 6.67 -11.37
N CYS A 102 5.64 6.83 -10.08
CA CYS A 102 5.78 8.13 -9.43
C CYS A 102 6.95 8.92 -10.02
N GLU A 103 8.10 8.30 -10.24
CA GLU A 103 9.28 8.92 -10.86
C GLU A 103 8.98 9.45 -12.27
N ARG A 104 8.38 8.61 -13.13
CA ARG A 104 7.99 9.03 -14.48
C ARG A 104 7.01 10.20 -14.44
N PHE A 105 6.05 10.16 -13.51
CA PHE A 105 5.10 11.25 -13.33
C PHE A 105 5.81 12.54 -12.91
N MET A 106 6.69 12.48 -11.91
CA MET A 106 7.47 13.64 -11.47
C MET A 106 8.34 14.22 -12.59
N ILE A 107 9.11 13.40 -13.29
CA ILE A 107 9.97 13.83 -14.42
C ILE A 107 9.15 14.52 -15.51
N SER A 108 7.97 13.98 -15.85
CA SER A 108 7.11 14.56 -16.89
C SER A 108 6.50 15.91 -16.49
N ASN A 109 6.54 16.27 -15.20
CA ASN A 109 6.01 17.53 -14.68
C ASN A 109 7.13 18.49 -14.22
N ILE A 110 8.39 18.08 -14.23
CA ILE A 110 9.55 18.96 -14.03
C ILE A 110 9.84 19.63 -15.38
N GLY A 111 9.20 20.77 -15.63
CA GLY A 111 9.42 21.55 -16.86
C GLY A 111 8.20 22.26 -17.45
N ASN A 112 7.04 22.22 -16.79
CA ASN A 112 5.89 23.08 -17.10
C ASN A 112 5.79 24.26 -16.13
#